data_AF-A0A430L833-F1
#
_entry.id   AF-A0A430L833-F1
#
_cell.length_a   1.000
_cell.length_b   1.000
_cell.length_c   1.000
_cell.angle_alpha   90.00
_cell.angle_beta   90.00
_cell.angle_gamma   90.00
#
_symmetry.space_group_name_H-M   'P 1'
#
loop_
_entity.id
_entity.type
_entity.pdbx_description
1 polymer ?
#
loop_
_entity_poly.entity_id
_entity_poly.type
_entity_poly.pdbx_seq_one_letter_code
_entity_poly.pdbx_strand_id
1 'polypeptide(L)'
;MSLSAGQPHRSLYKGLSDNTRKCIITENKYIPEHKVLEIVTLPRVKSDLRSTWSWLRLLLFNRGVETRLLQAKKLIAILAILGQLNERSLNTLITKSLTDDDLPFVKDPTLQTRHGKTVTFPGWEEAITDSFLEKQWMVVAPILPFEDDCSIQVKLHELCALQLLMFNCENKGSTQFSRVYSAEIPSPDEGGKSRRVAVKHFPFRAKAYTYKHEKENLDKIKDVHNDHLIKNLASCDEIHCIFFPWAEHGDLKQYWEENFDRSLPIFIWAIEQLAGLASALRDLHGVNCRHGDLKPSNIFYFKDGGGILKIADLGVSKVHSIATDQRKGETETKASTRAYEGPEAYEQTNAPRSRKYDCWSMACVILEFVIWLLYDQRALDGFHSSRDTLWNSFYRPKIPTATSEDQKTDWWEKMERHPKVDEVINLLREDDRVKGTALEELINLVDSKILLIDPKSRLEAAKITEELQELVKRCKGGQTPWFNDVAAPSEVPAIFRQEAPKAPVTTYQ
;
A
#
# COMPACT_ATOMS: atom_id res chain seq x y z
N MET A 1 33.66 -31.02 -10.46
CA MET A 1 34.73 -31.79 -9.78
C MET A 1 34.08 -32.65 -8.70
N SER A 2 34.44 -33.93 -8.67
CA SER A 2 33.83 -35.00 -7.88
C SER A 2 33.87 -34.75 -6.37
N LEU A 3 32.72 -34.96 -5.72
CA LEU A 3 32.58 -35.00 -4.26
C LEU A 3 33.25 -36.27 -3.72
N SER A 4 34.36 -36.12 -2.99
CA SER A 4 34.98 -37.20 -2.22
C SER A 4 34.22 -37.44 -0.91
N ALA A 5 34.05 -38.71 -0.58
CA ALA A 5 33.34 -39.24 0.57
C ALA A 5 33.89 -38.80 1.95
N GLY A 6 32.97 -38.69 2.93
CA GLY A 6 33.29 -38.80 4.36
C GLY A 6 33.45 -37.48 5.14
N GLN A 7 32.39 -36.68 5.28
CA GLN A 7 32.26 -35.78 6.44
C GLN A 7 30.98 -36.09 7.22
N PRO A 8 31.01 -36.16 8.57
CA PRO A 8 29.80 -36.28 9.36
C PRO A 8 28.92 -35.07 9.04
N HIS A 9 27.71 -35.31 8.55
CA HIS A 9 26.73 -34.26 8.34
C HIS A 9 26.55 -33.48 9.66
N ARG A 10 27.08 -32.26 9.71
CA ARG A 10 26.89 -31.35 10.84
C ARG A 10 25.39 -31.06 10.95
N SER A 11 24.79 -31.52 12.04
CA SER A 11 23.34 -31.49 12.25
C SER A 11 22.79 -30.07 12.22
N LEU A 12 23.56 -29.08 12.70
CA LEU A 12 23.19 -27.66 12.68
C LEU A 12 23.25 -27.08 11.27
N TYR A 13 24.35 -27.29 10.54
CA TYR A 13 24.47 -26.78 9.17
C TYR A 13 23.35 -27.31 8.29
N LYS A 14 23.10 -28.63 8.35
CA LYS A 14 22.01 -29.26 7.59
C LYS A 14 20.66 -28.66 7.98
N GLY A 15 20.36 -28.58 9.29
CA GLY A 15 19.10 -27.98 9.76
C GLY A 15 18.89 -26.53 9.30
N LEU A 16 19.93 -25.69 9.39
CA LEU A 16 19.90 -24.29 8.98
C LEU A 16 19.77 -24.15 7.45
N SER A 17 20.50 -24.98 6.69
CA SER A 17 20.44 -25.03 5.22
C SER A 17 19.06 -25.47 4.73
N ASP A 18 18.51 -26.54 5.31
CA ASP A 18 17.19 -27.08 4.95
C ASP A 18 16.03 -26.09 5.26
N ASN A 19 16.25 -25.16 6.20
CA ASN A 19 15.30 -24.11 6.57
C ASN A 19 15.65 -22.73 5.99
N THR A 20 16.64 -22.64 5.11
CA THR A 20 16.96 -21.38 4.41
C THR A 20 15.88 -21.08 3.39
N ARG A 21 15.30 -19.89 3.48
CA ARG A 21 14.25 -19.37 2.59
C ARG A 21 14.77 -18.22 1.75
N LYS A 22 14.07 -17.92 0.66
CA LYS A 22 14.32 -16.73 -0.17
C LYS A 22 13.26 -15.67 0.15
N CYS A 23 13.67 -14.44 0.43
CA CYS A 23 12.74 -13.32 0.66
C CYS A 23 11.99 -12.99 -0.64
N ILE A 24 10.67 -12.84 -0.57
CA ILE A 24 9.85 -12.58 -1.76
C ILE A 24 10.00 -11.14 -2.30
N ILE A 25 10.55 -10.23 -1.50
CA ILE A 25 10.75 -8.81 -1.86
C ILE A 25 12.20 -8.57 -2.27
N THR A 26 13.15 -8.85 -1.37
CA THR A 26 14.58 -8.56 -1.59
C THR A 26 15.33 -9.68 -2.31
N GLU A 27 14.71 -10.85 -2.48
CA GLU A 27 15.37 -12.05 -3.01
C GLU A 27 16.54 -12.60 -2.18
N ASN A 28 16.88 -11.95 -1.07
CA ASN A 28 17.94 -12.36 -0.15
C ASN A 28 17.56 -13.65 0.59
N LYS A 29 18.58 -14.48 0.85
CA LYS A 29 18.42 -15.71 1.63
C LYS A 29 18.34 -15.38 3.12
N TYR A 30 17.46 -16.05 3.84
CA TYR A 30 17.32 -15.88 5.28
C TYR A 30 16.84 -17.15 5.97
N ILE A 31 16.98 -17.19 7.28
CA ILE A 31 16.45 -18.24 8.14
C ILE A 31 15.49 -17.58 9.13
N PRO A 32 14.21 -17.97 9.18
CA PRO A 32 13.26 -17.41 10.13
C PRO A 32 13.77 -17.52 11.57
N GLU A 33 13.56 -16.48 12.38
CA GLU A 33 14.10 -16.43 13.75
C GLU A 33 13.65 -17.62 14.60
N HIS A 34 12.37 -17.98 14.57
CA HIS A 34 11.87 -19.16 15.29
C HIS A 34 12.58 -20.46 14.88
N LYS A 35 13.00 -20.59 13.60
CA LYS A 35 13.78 -21.74 13.13
C LYS A 35 15.22 -21.71 13.64
N VAL A 36 15.85 -20.53 13.70
CA VAL A 36 17.17 -20.40 14.34
C VAL A 36 17.08 -20.85 15.80
N LEU A 37 16.06 -20.40 16.53
CA LEU A 37 15.87 -20.74 17.94
C LEU A 37 15.58 -22.24 18.18
N GLU A 38 14.82 -22.87 17.28
CA GLU A 38 14.49 -24.31 17.28
C GLU A 38 15.71 -25.18 16.92
N ILE A 39 16.51 -24.73 15.96
CA ILE A 39 17.64 -25.52 15.44
C ILE A 39 18.85 -25.38 16.35
N VAL A 40 19.18 -24.17 16.79
CA VAL A 40 20.37 -23.89 17.59
C VAL A 40 20.08 -24.15 19.07
N THR A 41 20.29 -25.40 19.47
CA THR A 41 20.12 -25.88 20.84
C THR A 41 21.43 -26.42 21.40
N LEU A 42 21.61 -26.37 22.73
CA LEU A 42 22.82 -26.87 23.39
C LEU A 42 23.16 -28.32 23.01
N PRO A 43 22.21 -29.28 22.94
CA PRO A 43 22.51 -30.65 22.53
C PRO A 43 23.07 -30.74 21.10
N ARG A 44 22.52 -29.97 20.16
CA ARG A 44 22.97 -29.96 18.77
C ARG A 44 24.32 -29.27 18.60
N VAL A 45 24.57 -28.17 19.33
CA VAL A 45 25.89 -27.51 19.38
C VAL A 45 26.95 -28.47 19.91
N LYS A 46 26.65 -29.20 21.00
CA LYS A 46 27.53 -30.23 21.55
C LYS A 46 27.82 -31.35 20.55
N SER A 47 26.80 -31.82 19.84
CA SER A 47 26.95 -32.90 18.84
C SER A 47 27.81 -32.50 17.64
N ASP A 48 27.77 -31.23 17.22
CA ASP A 48 28.52 -30.76 16.05
C ASP A 48 30.00 -30.43 16.36
N LEU A 49 30.39 -30.43 17.63
CA LEU A 49 31.79 -30.31 18.04
C LEU A 49 32.52 -31.64 17.84
N ARG A 50 33.63 -31.60 17.10
CA ARG A 50 34.39 -32.77 16.59
C ARG A 50 34.83 -33.80 17.65
N SER A 51 34.86 -33.46 18.94
CA SER A 51 35.14 -34.40 20.03
C SER A 51 34.42 -34.02 21.33
N THR A 52 33.99 -35.02 22.11
CA THR A 52 33.44 -34.82 23.46
C THR A 52 34.43 -34.11 24.38
N TRP A 53 35.73 -34.32 24.17
CA TRP A 53 36.81 -33.69 24.90
C TRP A 53 36.87 -32.17 24.71
N SER A 54 36.62 -31.66 23.49
CA SER A 54 36.52 -30.22 23.23
C SER A 54 35.39 -29.57 24.03
N TRP A 55 34.26 -30.26 24.16
CA TRP A 55 33.12 -29.78 24.95
C TRP A 55 33.37 -29.83 26.46
N LEU A 56 33.92 -30.94 26.97
CA LEU A 56 34.33 -31.09 28.37
C LEU A 56 35.34 -29.99 28.76
N ARG A 57 36.31 -29.69 27.90
CA ARG A 57 37.27 -28.61 28.11
C ARG A 57 36.58 -27.25 28.18
N LEU A 58 35.67 -26.95 27.25
CA LEU A 58 34.90 -25.70 27.28
C LEU A 58 34.12 -25.54 28.60
N LEU A 59 33.46 -26.59 29.08
CA LEU A 59 32.73 -26.58 30.36
C LEU A 59 33.64 -26.44 31.58
N LEU A 60 34.80 -27.11 31.59
CA LEU A 60 35.74 -27.08 32.71
C LEU A 60 36.41 -25.71 32.89
N PHE A 61 36.71 -25.02 31.78
CA PHE A 61 37.45 -23.76 31.81
C PHE A 61 36.56 -22.52 31.78
N ASN A 62 35.26 -22.64 31.53
CA ASN A 62 34.34 -21.50 31.46
C ASN A 62 33.05 -21.77 32.24
N ARG A 63 32.83 -21.01 33.33
CA ARG A 63 31.55 -21.04 34.05
C ARG A 63 30.49 -20.28 33.24
N GLY A 64 29.28 -20.83 33.11
CA GLY A 64 28.15 -20.17 32.42
C GLY A 64 28.16 -20.27 30.89
N VAL A 65 28.91 -21.21 30.31
CA VAL A 65 28.93 -21.48 28.85
C VAL A 65 27.53 -21.70 28.29
N GLU A 66 26.70 -22.47 28.98
CA GLU A 66 25.35 -22.78 28.54
C GLU A 66 24.49 -21.52 28.41
N THR A 67 24.51 -20.66 29.44
CA THR A 67 23.79 -19.38 29.44
C THR A 67 24.25 -18.46 28.30
N ARG A 68 25.57 -18.37 28.06
CA ARG A 68 26.13 -17.54 26.98
C ARG A 68 25.76 -18.07 25.60
N LEU A 69 25.81 -19.39 25.39
CA LEU A 69 25.41 -20.00 24.13
C LEU A 69 23.91 -19.83 23.86
N LEU A 70 23.08 -19.82 24.89
CA LEU A 70 21.65 -19.52 24.77
C LEU A 70 21.38 -18.07 24.33
N GLN A 71 22.28 -17.13 24.67
CA GLN A 71 22.22 -15.71 24.27
C GLN A 71 22.89 -15.42 22.92
N ALA A 72 23.56 -16.41 22.30
CA ALA A 72 24.37 -16.23 21.09
C ALA A 72 23.91 -17.15 19.94
N LYS A 73 22.61 -17.44 19.84
CA LYS A 73 22.08 -18.44 18.91
C LYS A 73 22.23 -18.01 17.44
N LYS A 74 22.02 -16.73 17.11
CA LYS A 74 22.24 -16.17 15.77
C LYS A 74 23.73 -16.19 15.42
N LEU A 75 24.62 -15.80 16.35
CA LEU A 75 26.06 -15.91 16.17
C LEU A 75 26.50 -17.36 15.88
N ILE A 76 26.01 -18.31 16.67
CA ILE A 76 26.28 -19.74 16.46
C ILE A 76 25.75 -20.21 15.11
N ALA A 77 24.56 -19.75 14.68
CA ALA A 77 24.02 -20.07 13.37
C ALA A 77 24.92 -19.59 12.23
N ILE A 78 25.42 -18.36 12.30
CA ILE A 78 26.35 -17.81 11.30
C ILE A 78 27.63 -18.65 11.26
N LEU A 79 28.22 -18.97 12.42
CA LEU A 79 29.41 -19.82 12.52
C LEU A 79 29.17 -21.22 11.93
N ALA A 80 27.98 -21.80 12.15
CA ALA A 80 27.61 -23.09 11.59
C ALA A 80 27.50 -23.03 10.06
N ILE A 81 26.86 -22.00 9.51
CA ILE A 81 26.72 -21.76 8.06
C ILE A 81 28.08 -21.62 7.38
N LEU A 82 29.02 -20.94 8.03
CA LEU A 82 30.38 -20.76 7.52
C LEU A 82 31.26 -22.01 7.67
N GLY A 83 30.78 -23.06 8.32
CA GLY A 83 31.61 -24.21 8.69
C GLY A 83 32.66 -23.91 9.77
N GLN A 84 32.61 -22.73 10.39
CA GLN A 84 33.54 -22.21 11.41
C GLN A 84 33.09 -22.47 12.85
N LEU A 85 32.02 -23.24 13.07
CA LEU A 85 31.64 -23.71 14.40
C LEU A 85 32.67 -24.73 14.93
N ASN A 86 33.55 -24.28 15.83
CA ASN A 86 34.61 -25.05 16.45
C ASN A 86 34.98 -24.48 17.84
N GLU A 87 35.86 -25.16 18.57
CA GLU A 87 36.27 -24.78 19.94
C GLU A 87 36.86 -23.36 20.02
N ARG A 88 37.66 -22.92 19.02
CA ARG A 88 38.29 -21.60 19.01
C ARG A 88 37.25 -20.49 18.83
N SER A 89 36.32 -20.68 17.90
CA SER A 89 35.23 -19.72 17.65
C SER A 89 34.32 -19.60 18.87
N LEU A 90 33.93 -20.72 19.49
CA LEU A 90 33.11 -20.70 20.71
C LEU A 90 33.84 -20.08 21.90
N ASN A 91 35.13 -20.39 22.10
CA ASN A 91 35.93 -19.76 23.15
C ASN A 91 36.05 -18.24 22.93
N THR A 92 36.08 -17.78 21.68
CA THR A 92 36.05 -16.34 21.36
C THR A 92 34.72 -15.72 21.79
N LEU A 93 33.57 -16.35 21.47
CA LEU A 93 32.26 -15.88 21.94
C LEU A 93 32.20 -15.77 23.47
N ILE A 94 32.71 -16.78 24.18
CA ILE A 94 32.67 -16.83 25.65
C ILE A 94 33.61 -15.80 26.28
N THR A 95 34.89 -15.81 25.92
CA THR A 95 35.92 -14.92 26.51
C THR A 95 35.66 -13.46 26.19
N LYS A 96 35.10 -13.17 25.01
CA LYS A 96 34.66 -11.82 24.63
C LYS A 96 33.22 -11.54 25.03
N SER A 97 32.51 -12.44 25.72
CA SER A 97 31.13 -12.25 26.16
C SER A 97 30.19 -11.75 25.05
N LEU A 98 30.32 -12.33 23.85
CA LEU A 98 29.54 -11.94 22.69
C LEU A 98 28.15 -12.59 22.72
N THR A 99 27.11 -11.81 22.46
CA THR A 99 25.71 -12.26 22.37
C THR A 99 25.10 -11.86 21.02
N ASP A 100 23.89 -12.32 20.74
CA ASP A 100 23.16 -11.89 19.54
C ASP A 100 22.90 -10.38 19.51
N ASP A 101 22.95 -9.69 20.66
CA ASP A 101 22.85 -8.23 20.77
C ASP A 101 24.07 -7.51 20.17
N ASP A 102 25.21 -8.18 20.02
CA ASP A 102 26.41 -7.61 19.40
C ASP A 102 26.29 -7.50 17.86
N LEU A 103 25.26 -8.10 17.25
CA LEU A 103 24.98 -8.03 15.81
C LEU A 103 24.24 -6.72 15.44
N PRO A 104 24.50 -6.13 14.26
CA PRO A 104 25.42 -6.58 13.22
C PRO A 104 26.88 -6.15 13.50
N PHE A 105 27.81 -6.92 12.94
CA PHE A 105 29.23 -6.58 12.94
C PHE A 105 29.57 -5.76 11.69
N VAL A 106 30.58 -4.91 11.83
CA VAL A 106 31.16 -4.07 10.77
C VAL A 106 32.67 -4.24 10.74
N LYS A 107 33.33 -3.89 9.63
CA LYS A 107 34.79 -3.97 9.48
C LYS A 107 35.34 -2.62 9.03
N ASP A 108 36.06 -1.95 9.92
CA ASP A 108 36.78 -0.70 9.65
C ASP A 108 37.88 -0.44 10.71
N PRO A 109 39.18 -0.54 10.41
CA PRO A 109 39.82 -1.53 9.52
C PRO A 109 39.73 -2.97 10.08
N THR A 110 39.31 -3.10 11.34
CA THR A 110 39.17 -4.37 12.07
C THR A 110 37.69 -4.73 12.27
N LEU A 111 37.40 -6.01 12.51
CA LEU A 111 36.06 -6.48 12.81
C LEU A 111 35.58 -5.97 14.18
N GLN A 112 34.42 -5.30 14.21
CA GLN A 112 33.82 -4.68 15.38
C GLN A 112 32.34 -5.06 15.51
N THR A 113 31.86 -5.20 16.75
CA THR A 113 30.42 -5.37 17.05
C THR A 113 29.66 -4.07 16.83
N ARG A 114 28.32 -4.10 16.84
CA ARG A 114 27.49 -2.88 16.78
C ARG A 114 27.78 -1.88 17.90
N HIS A 115 28.36 -2.35 19.01
CA HIS A 115 28.73 -1.55 20.19
C HIS A 115 30.18 -1.06 20.13
N GLY A 116 30.86 -1.20 18.98
CA GLY A 116 32.24 -0.74 18.78
C GLY A 116 33.31 -1.65 19.40
N LYS A 117 32.94 -2.87 19.83
CA LYS A 117 33.89 -3.80 20.45
C LYS A 117 34.70 -4.52 19.36
N THR A 118 36.01 -4.33 19.35
CA THR A 118 36.90 -5.06 18.43
C THR A 118 37.00 -6.54 18.79
N VAL A 119 36.78 -7.40 17.79
CA VAL A 119 36.81 -8.85 17.92
C VAL A 119 37.77 -9.44 16.89
N THR A 120 38.56 -10.42 17.30
CA THR A 120 39.42 -11.21 16.41
C THR A 120 39.13 -12.67 16.64
N PHE A 121 38.75 -13.38 15.59
CA PHE A 121 38.59 -14.83 15.61
C PHE A 121 39.91 -15.51 15.19
N PRO A 122 40.56 -16.28 16.08
CA PRO A 122 41.85 -16.87 15.77
C PRO A 122 41.80 -17.81 14.56
N GLY A 123 42.65 -17.54 13.56
CA GLY A 123 42.74 -18.33 12.33
C GLY A 123 41.71 -17.98 11.26
N TRP A 124 40.97 -16.87 11.43
CA TRP A 124 40.17 -16.33 10.33
C TRP A 124 41.05 -15.54 9.38
N GLU A 125 40.93 -15.87 8.11
CA GLU A 125 41.45 -15.07 7.01
C GLU A 125 40.41 -14.00 6.62
N GLU A 126 40.84 -13.06 5.79
CA GLU A 126 39.99 -11.98 5.28
C GLU A 126 38.72 -12.52 4.61
N ALA A 127 38.84 -13.52 3.74
CA ALA A 127 37.70 -14.12 3.04
C ALA A 127 36.63 -14.72 3.99
N ILE A 128 37.05 -15.28 5.14
CA ILE A 128 36.13 -15.81 6.16
C ILE A 128 35.43 -14.66 6.89
N THR A 129 36.18 -13.60 7.18
CA THR A 129 35.64 -12.39 7.82
C THR A 129 34.59 -11.73 6.94
N ASP A 130 34.88 -11.57 5.65
CA ASP A 130 33.95 -10.99 4.68
C ASP A 130 32.71 -11.89 4.52
N SER A 131 32.90 -13.22 4.44
CA SER A 131 31.78 -14.17 4.45
C SER A 131 30.93 -14.07 5.73
N PHE A 132 31.53 -13.83 6.90
CA PHE A 132 30.78 -13.62 8.14
C PHE A 132 29.92 -12.36 8.07
N LEU A 133 30.50 -11.26 7.58
CA LEU A 133 29.81 -9.98 7.41
C LEU A 133 28.65 -10.08 6.42
N GLU A 134 28.75 -10.94 5.41
CA GLU A 134 27.65 -11.22 4.49
C GLU A 134 26.59 -12.13 5.12
N LYS A 135 26.99 -13.25 5.72
CA LYS A 135 26.08 -14.28 6.23
C LYS A 135 25.30 -13.85 7.47
N GLN A 136 25.75 -12.84 8.22
CA GLN A 136 24.99 -12.31 9.35
C GLN A 136 23.59 -11.84 8.92
N TRP A 137 23.45 -11.29 7.72
CA TRP A 137 22.20 -10.77 7.20
C TRP A 137 21.18 -11.85 6.84
N MET A 138 21.56 -13.13 6.92
CA MET A 138 20.62 -14.25 6.85
C MET A 138 19.79 -14.43 8.14
N VAL A 139 20.25 -13.88 9.27
CA VAL A 139 19.61 -14.04 10.60
C VAL A 139 19.47 -12.74 11.39
N VAL A 140 19.98 -11.62 10.85
CA VAL A 140 19.94 -10.28 11.46
C VAL A 140 19.07 -9.37 10.62
N ALA A 141 18.22 -8.60 11.29
CA ALA A 141 17.47 -7.52 10.68
C ALA A 141 17.26 -6.38 11.71
N PRO A 142 17.10 -5.12 11.25
CA PRO A 142 16.87 -3.99 12.15
C PRO A 142 15.53 -4.11 12.89
N ILE A 143 15.34 -3.38 13.99
CA ILE A 143 14.01 -3.23 14.58
C ILE A 143 13.31 -2.08 13.85
N LEU A 144 12.02 -2.24 13.55
CA LEU A 144 11.19 -1.22 12.92
C LEU A 144 10.22 -0.63 13.94
N PRO A 145 10.57 0.49 14.62
CA PRO A 145 9.67 1.16 15.55
C PRO A 145 8.67 2.00 14.75
N PHE A 146 7.63 1.37 14.21
CA PHE A 146 6.57 2.10 13.53
C PHE A 146 5.69 2.82 14.54
N GLU A 147 5.59 4.13 14.39
CA GLU A 147 4.65 4.98 15.09
C GLU A 147 3.58 5.45 14.10
N ASP A 148 2.35 5.60 14.58
CA ASP A 148 1.30 6.22 13.77
C ASP A 148 1.64 7.71 13.60
N ASP A 149 1.40 8.24 12.39
CA ASP A 149 1.68 9.62 11.99
C ASP A 149 3.15 10.08 11.95
N CYS A 150 4.11 9.26 12.39
CA CYS A 150 5.55 9.56 12.30
C CYS A 150 6.24 8.67 11.25
N SER A 151 6.36 9.20 10.02
CA SER A 151 7.09 8.50 8.97
C SER A 151 8.60 8.46 9.23
N ILE A 152 9.18 7.26 9.25
CA ILE A 152 10.61 7.03 9.44
C ILE A 152 11.33 6.56 8.17
N GLN A 153 12.60 6.94 8.03
CA GLN A 153 13.46 6.39 6.98
C GLN A 153 14.22 5.19 7.53
N VAL A 154 13.91 4.01 6.98
CA VAL A 154 14.54 2.75 7.34
C VAL A 154 15.78 2.56 6.49
N LYS A 155 16.94 2.42 7.15
CA LYS A 155 18.17 1.99 6.49
C LYS A 155 18.28 0.48 6.59
N LEU A 156 18.26 -0.18 5.45
CA LEU A 156 18.39 -1.63 5.35
C LEU A 156 19.71 -1.98 4.64
N HIS A 157 20.47 -2.90 5.21
CA HIS A 157 21.63 -3.44 4.52
C HIS A 157 21.18 -4.22 3.27
N GLU A 158 21.90 -4.09 2.15
CA GLU A 158 21.51 -4.65 0.85
C GLU A 158 21.32 -6.18 0.86
N LEU A 159 22.03 -6.88 1.74
CA LEU A 159 21.95 -8.33 1.95
C LEU A 159 20.88 -8.76 2.96
N CYS A 160 20.26 -7.82 3.67
CA CYS A 160 19.24 -8.13 4.66
C CYS A 160 17.96 -8.58 3.96
N ALA A 161 17.41 -9.70 4.39
CA ALA A 161 16.11 -10.14 3.95
C ALA A 161 15.00 -9.40 4.71
N LEU A 162 14.18 -8.64 3.99
CA LEU A 162 13.06 -7.92 4.59
C LEU A 162 12.08 -8.85 5.34
N GLN A 163 12.01 -10.13 4.97
CA GLN A 163 11.18 -11.13 5.64
C GLN A 163 11.63 -11.49 7.06
N LEU A 164 12.80 -11.03 7.50
CA LEU A 164 13.17 -11.09 8.91
C LEU A 164 12.45 -10.01 9.74
N LEU A 165 11.96 -8.94 9.10
CA LEU A 165 11.19 -7.87 9.75
C LEU A 165 9.70 -8.17 9.81
N MET A 166 9.23 -9.16 9.05
CA MET A 166 7.80 -9.36 8.82
C MET A 166 7.47 -10.83 8.63
N PHE A 167 6.29 -11.25 9.04
CA PHE A 167 5.76 -12.59 8.79
C PHE A 167 4.41 -12.51 8.06
N ASN A 168 3.86 -13.66 7.64
CA ASN A 168 2.61 -13.75 6.87
C ASN A 168 2.57 -12.81 5.64
N CYS A 169 3.70 -12.68 4.94
CA CYS A 169 3.82 -11.76 3.81
C CYS A 169 3.20 -12.36 2.55
N GLU A 170 2.17 -11.70 2.03
CA GLU A 170 1.36 -12.15 0.90
C GLU A 170 1.28 -11.04 -0.15
N ASN A 171 1.42 -11.38 -1.44
CA ASN A 171 1.19 -10.43 -2.53
C ASN A 171 -0.31 -10.18 -2.68
N LYS A 172 -0.74 -8.92 -2.59
CA LYS A 172 -2.13 -8.48 -2.68
C LYS A 172 -2.45 -7.72 -3.96
N GLY A 173 -1.43 -7.21 -4.64
CA GLY A 173 -1.61 -6.45 -5.87
C GLY A 173 -0.31 -6.28 -6.61
N SER A 174 -0.38 -6.28 -7.94
CA SER A 174 0.79 -6.07 -8.79
C SER A 174 0.43 -5.16 -9.94
N THR A 175 1.22 -4.12 -10.13
CA THR A 175 1.19 -3.26 -11.31
C THR A 175 2.47 -3.48 -12.10
N GLN A 176 2.59 -2.81 -13.25
CA GLN A 176 3.83 -2.80 -14.03
C GLN A 176 4.96 -1.96 -13.41
N PHE A 177 4.72 -1.34 -12.25
CA PHE A 177 5.63 -0.42 -11.56
C PHE A 177 5.95 -0.89 -10.14
N SER A 178 4.96 -1.47 -9.48
CA SER A 178 4.99 -1.78 -8.06
C SER A 178 4.30 -3.10 -7.75
N ARG A 179 4.64 -3.67 -6.60
CA ARG A 179 3.96 -4.81 -5.99
C ARG A 179 3.57 -4.43 -4.58
N VAL A 180 2.34 -4.75 -4.18
CA VAL A 180 1.82 -4.48 -2.84
C VAL A 180 1.70 -5.81 -2.10
N TYR A 181 2.29 -5.86 -0.91
CA TYR A 181 2.23 -7.02 -0.03
C TYR A 181 1.52 -6.65 1.27
N SER A 182 0.72 -7.54 1.83
CA SER A 182 0.32 -7.45 3.25
C SER A 182 1.34 -8.22 4.08
N ALA A 183 1.78 -7.69 5.21
CA ALA A 183 2.66 -8.40 6.13
C ALA A 183 2.38 -8.01 7.58
N GLU A 184 2.74 -8.88 8.52
CA GLU A 184 2.69 -8.60 9.95
C GLU A 184 4.08 -8.28 10.48
N ILE A 185 4.20 -7.20 11.25
CA ILE A 185 5.43 -6.78 11.91
C ILE A 185 5.25 -6.98 13.42
N PRO A 186 6.17 -7.68 14.10
CA PRO A 186 6.14 -7.81 15.55
C PRO A 186 6.20 -6.44 16.23
N SER A 187 5.47 -6.27 17.34
CA SER A 187 5.67 -5.08 18.19
C SER A 187 7.08 -5.10 18.78
N PRO A 188 7.77 -3.94 18.87
CA PRO A 188 9.03 -3.83 19.59
C PRO A 188 8.88 -4.06 21.10
N ASP A 189 7.67 -3.88 21.67
CA ASP A 189 7.41 -4.07 23.10
C ASP A 189 7.20 -5.54 23.47
N GLU A 190 7.77 -5.98 24.59
CA GLU A 190 7.57 -7.34 25.12
C GLU A 190 6.07 -7.62 25.36
N GLY A 191 5.52 -8.59 24.61
CA GLY A 191 4.10 -8.95 24.68
C GLY A 191 3.16 -8.08 23.84
N GLY A 192 3.69 -7.13 23.06
CA GLY A 192 2.90 -6.32 22.14
C GLY A 192 2.34 -7.15 20.97
N LYS A 193 1.12 -6.82 20.53
CA LYS A 193 0.48 -7.47 19.37
C LYS A 193 1.20 -7.10 18.08
N SER A 194 1.29 -8.04 17.15
CA SER A 194 1.77 -7.74 15.80
C SER A 194 0.88 -6.71 15.12
N ARG A 195 1.50 -5.86 14.30
CA ARG A 195 0.83 -4.85 13.48
C ARG A 195 0.84 -5.30 12.03
N ARG A 196 -0.32 -5.27 11.38
CA ARG A 196 -0.41 -5.52 9.94
C ARG A 196 -0.08 -4.26 9.16
N VAL A 197 0.71 -4.39 8.11
CA VAL A 197 1.15 -3.29 7.24
C VAL A 197 1.01 -3.66 5.77
N ALA A 198 0.83 -2.64 4.93
CA ALA A 198 1.02 -2.74 3.48
C ALA A 198 2.47 -2.38 3.14
N VAL A 199 3.12 -3.20 2.31
CA VAL A 199 4.47 -2.95 1.79
C VAL A 199 4.37 -2.76 0.28
N LYS A 200 4.57 -1.54 -0.18
CA LYS A 200 4.64 -1.21 -1.61
C LYS A 200 6.09 -1.23 -2.05
N HIS A 201 6.45 -2.24 -2.84
CA HIS A 201 7.79 -2.47 -3.37
C HIS A 201 7.87 -2.04 -4.83
N PHE A 202 8.97 -1.39 -5.23
CA PHE A 202 9.25 -0.96 -6.60
C PHE A 202 10.44 -1.74 -7.18
N PRO A 203 10.22 -3.00 -7.61
CA PRO A 203 11.29 -3.93 -7.95
C PRO A 203 12.04 -3.58 -9.25
N PHE A 204 11.46 -2.72 -10.08
CA PHE A 204 11.99 -2.43 -11.40
C PHE A 204 12.97 -1.24 -11.35
N ARG A 205 14.27 -1.52 -11.26
CA ARG A 205 15.32 -0.46 -11.22
C ARG A 205 15.24 0.54 -12.37
N ALA A 206 14.89 0.10 -13.58
CA ALA A 206 14.67 0.98 -14.74
C ALA A 206 13.53 2.00 -14.53
N LYS A 207 12.68 1.77 -13.53
CA LYS A 207 11.55 2.62 -13.15
C LYS A 207 11.69 3.17 -11.73
N ALA A 208 12.90 3.21 -11.17
CA ALA A 208 13.15 3.71 -9.81
C ALA A 208 12.65 5.16 -9.57
N TYR A 209 12.45 5.93 -10.63
CA TYR A 209 11.84 7.26 -10.53
C TYR A 209 10.40 7.23 -9.98
N THR A 210 9.66 6.12 -10.13
CA THR A 210 8.29 6.02 -9.57
C THR A 210 8.31 5.96 -8.05
N TYR A 211 9.25 5.19 -7.48
CA TYR A 211 9.49 5.16 -6.04
C TYR A 211 9.85 6.55 -5.52
N LYS A 212 10.81 7.23 -6.18
CA LYS A 212 11.24 8.57 -5.77
C LYS A 212 10.09 9.57 -5.81
N HIS A 213 9.30 9.55 -6.88
CA HIS A 213 8.18 10.48 -7.04
C HIS A 213 7.08 10.27 -5.99
N GLU A 214 6.73 9.01 -5.71
CA GLU A 214 5.74 8.69 -4.69
C GLU A 214 6.24 9.09 -3.29
N LYS A 215 7.51 8.78 -2.98
CA LYS A 215 8.15 9.21 -1.73
C LYS A 215 8.17 10.74 -1.60
N GLU A 216 8.55 11.47 -2.64
CA GLU A 216 8.54 12.95 -2.65
C GLU A 216 7.15 13.53 -2.40
N ASN A 217 6.09 12.90 -2.89
CA ASN A 217 4.72 13.36 -2.63
C ASN A 217 4.28 13.06 -1.19
N LEU A 218 4.68 11.91 -0.64
CA LEU A 218 4.45 11.56 0.77
C LEU A 218 5.20 12.51 1.71
N ASP A 219 6.45 12.87 1.36
CA ASP A 219 7.24 13.83 2.14
C ASP A 219 6.55 15.22 2.18
N LYS A 220 5.90 15.66 1.09
CA LYS A 220 5.13 16.93 1.07
C LYS A 220 3.93 16.94 2.00
N ILE A 221 3.32 15.78 2.27
CA ILE A 221 2.13 15.67 3.12
C ILE A 221 2.45 15.20 4.55
N LYS A 222 3.74 15.02 4.89
CA LYS A 222 4.16 14.52 6.20
C LYS A 222 3.56 15.35 7.34
N ASP A 223 3.62 16.68 7.21
CA ASP A 223 3.14 17.65 8.20
C ASP A 223 1.67 18.05 8.02
N VAL A 224 0.97 17.49 7.02
CA VAL A 224 -0.45 17.75 6.79
C VAL A 224 -1.26 16.92 7.78
N HIS A 225 -2.04 17.57 8.64
CA HIS A 225 -2.88 16.90 9.63
C HIS A 225 -4.29 16.71 9.09
N ASN A 226 -4.55 15.53 8.53
CA ASN A 226 -5.86 15.17 8.01
C ASN A 226 -6.09 13.65 8.09
N ASP A 227 -7.13 13.23 8.79
CA ASP A 227 -7.41 11.82 9.06
C ASP A 227 -7.81 11.03 7.80
N HIS A 228 -8.27 11.73 6.75
CA HIS A 228 -8.68 11.18 5.47
C HIS A 228 -7.54 11.10 4.44
N LEU A 229 -6.28 11.27 4.85
CA LEU A 229 -5.09 10.99 4.04
C LEU A 229 -4.33 9.79 4.62
N ILE A 230 -3.96 8.82 3.79
CA ILE A 230 -3.02 7.78 4.20
C ILE A 230 -1.60 8.35 4.18
N LYS A 231 -0.92 8.26 5.33
CA LYS A 231 0.51 8.52 5.47
C LYS A 231 1.29 7.22 5.49
N ASN A 232 2.53 7.25 5.00
CA ASN A 232 3.43 6.11 5.10
C ASN A 232 4.05 6.04 6.50
N LEU A 233 4.09 4.83 7.07
CA LEU A 233 4.77 4.51 8.33
C LEU A 233 6.30 4.61 8.16
N ALA A 234 6.79 4.16 7.01
CA ALA A 234 8.22 4.19 6.71
C ALA A 234 8.52 4.18 5.22
N SER A 235 9.77 4.48 4.86
CA SER A 235 10.33 4.22 3.54
C SER A 235 11.75 3.65 3.64
N CYS A 236 12.16 2.84 2.67
CA CYS A 236 13.51 2.29 2.58
C CYS A 236 14.04 2.47 1.14
N ASP A 237 15.09 3.28 0.99
CA ASP A 237 15.63 3.64 -0.32
C ASP A 237 16.44 2.50 -0.93
N GLU A 238 17.12 1.70 -0.12
CA GLU A 238 18.03 0.66 -0.58
C GLU A 238 17.30 -0.45 -1.36
N ILE A 239 16.05 -0.73 -0.98
CA ILE A 239 15.20 -1.72 -1.63
C ILE A 239 13.97 -1.11 -2.30
N HIS A 240 13.87 0.22 -2.38
CA HIS A 240 12.72 0.95 -2.89
C HIS A 240 11.38 0.42 -2.35
N CYS A 241 11.19 0.49 -1.03
CA CYS A 241 9.95 0.09 -0.37
C CYS A 241 9.33 1.26 0.39
N ILE A 242 8.00 1.29 0.44
CA ILE A 242 7.21 2.20 1.28
C ILE A 242 6.24 1.35 2.10
N PHE A 243 6.15 1.64 3.39
CA PHE A 243 5.30 0.92 4.35
C PHE A 243 4.11 1.81 4.71
N PHE A 244 2.91 1.26 4.68
CA PHE A 244 1.67 1.96 4.98
C PHE A 244 0.86 1.19 6.04
N PRO A 245 -0.04 1.87 6.76
CA PRO A 245 -1.09 1.19 7.51
C PRO A 245 -1.85 0.23 6.59
N TRP A 246 -2.19 -0.96 7.09
CA TRP A 246 -2.99 -1.91 6.34
C TRP A 246 -4.48 -1.64 6.54
N ALA A 247 -5.22 -1.49 5.45
CA ALA A 247 -6.67 -1.38 5.47
C ALA A 247 -7.30 -2.79 5.42
N GLU A 248 -7.72 -3.31 6.58
CA GLU A 248 -8.26 -4.68 6.69
C GLU A 248 -9.49 -4.95 5.82
N HIS A 249 -10.26 -3.89 5.52
CA HIS A 249 -11.52 -3.97 4.79
C HIS A 249 -11.40 -3.43 3.36
N GLY A 250 -10.18 -3.25 2.88
CA GLY A 250 -9.94 -2.91 1.48
C GLY A 250 -10.31 -1.48 1.10
N ASP A 251 -10.54 -1.32 -0.20
CA ASP A 251 -10.87 -0.03 -0.81
C ASP A 251 -12.39 0.24 -0.86
N LEU A 252 -12.79 1.45 -1.25
CA LEU A 252 -14.19 1.88 -1.30
C LEU A 252 -14.99 1.08 -2.32
N LYS A 253 -14.37 0.59 -3.39
CA LYS A 253 -15.04 -0.29 -4.36
C LYS A 253 -15.39 -1.62 -3.70
N GLN A 254 -14.45 -2.22 -2.98
CA GLN A 254 -14.68 -3.46 -2.22
C GLN A 254 -15.73 -3.24 -1.12
N TYR A 255 -15.68 -2.09 -0.42
CA TYR A 255 -16.69 -1.72 0.56
C TYR A 255 -18.10 -1.69 -0.05
N TRP A 256 -18.26 -1.13 -1.26
CA TRP A 256 -19.55 -1.09 -1.94
C TRP A 256 -20.05 -2.48 -2.39
N GLU A 257 -19.14 -3.37 -2.79
CA GLU A 257 -19.45 -4.76 -3.19
C GLU A 257 -19.91 -5.61 -1.99
N GLU A 258 -19.33 -5.39 -0.81
CA GLU A 258 -19.54 -6.24 0.38
C GLU A 258 -20.67 -5.74 1.29
N ASN A 259 -21.02 -4.45 1.25
CA ASN A 259 -21.96 -3.84 2.19
C ASN A 259 -23.28 -3.45 1.52
N PHE A 260 -24.39 -3.81 2.17
CA PHE A 260 -25.75 -3.56 1.69
C PHE A 260 -26.61 -2.79 2.71
N ASP A 261 -26.02 -2.28 3.80
CA ASP A 261 -26.75 -1.50 4.80
C ASP A 261 -27.14 -0.13 4.26
N ARG A 262 -28.41 0.23 4.43
CA ARG A 262 -29.05 1.49 4.02
C ARG A 262 -29.74 2.20 5.18
N SER A 263 -29.27 1.92 6.38
CA SER A 263 -29.73 2.57 7.60
C SER A 263 -29.30 4.05 7.65
N LEU A 264 -30.05 4.87 8.38
CA LEU A 264 -29.73 6.28 8.62
C LEU A 264 -28.27 6.51 9.08
N PRO A 265 -27.69 5.70 9.99
CA PRO A 265 -26.28 5.79 10.33
C PRO A 265 -25.33 5.74 9.13
N ILE A 266 -25.61 4.93 8.10
CA ILE A 266 -24.77 4.82 6.90
C ILE A 266 -24.90 6.07 6.03
N PHE A 267 -26.09 6.65 5.90
CA PHE A 267 -26.27 7.93 5.19
C PHE A 267 -25.52 9.07 5.86
N ILE A 268 -25.64 9.18 7.18
CA ILE A 268 -24.91 10.17 7.99
C ILE A 268 -23.42 9.98 7.78
N TRP A 269 -22.94 8.76 8.03
CA TRP A 269 -21.53 8.41 7.89
C TRP A 269 -20.99 8.76 6.50
N ALA A 270 -21.69 8.37 5.44
CA ALA A 270 -21.23 8.60 4.07
C ALA A 270 -21.08 10.08 3.72
N ILE A 271 -22.05 10.92 4.09
CA ILE A 271 -21.97 12.37 3.82
C ILE A 271 -20.84 13.00 4.64
N GLU A 272 -20.62 12.56 5.88
CA GLU A 272 -19.46 12.97 6.68
C GLU A 272 -18.13 12.54 6.05
N GLN A 273 -18.06 11.31 5.53
CA GLN A 273 -16.86 10.84 4.83
C GLN A 273 -16.58 11.64 3.56
N LEU A 274 -17.60 11.97 2.77
CA LEU A 274 -17.44 12.79 1.56
C LEU A 274 -16.91 14.20 1.90
N ALA A 275 -17.39 14.81 2.99
CA ALA A 275 -16.85 16.07 3.50
C ALA A 275 -15.38 15.93 3.95
N GLY A 276 -15.05 14.83 4.62
CA GLY A 276 -13.69 14.50 5.03
C GLY A 276 -12.71 14.29 3.87
N LEU A 277 -13.12 13.52 2.86
CA LEU A 277 -12.37 13.31 1.62
C LEU A 277 -12.17 14.63 0.84
N ALA A 278 -13.17 15.52 0.82
CA ALA A 278 -13.02 16.84 0.20
C ALA A 278 -12.00 17.69 0.97
N SER A 279 -12.02 17.65 2.31
CA SER A 279 -11.03 18.29 3.16
C SER A 279 -9.62 17.75 2.90
N ALA A 280 -9.45 16.44 2.79
CA ALA A 280 -8.17 15.82 2.43
C ALA A 280 -7.67 16.32 1.06
N LEU A 281 -8.55 16.42 0.08
CA LEU A 281 -8.19 16.92 -1.25
C LEU A 281 -7.79 18.41 -1.22
N ARG A 282 -8.49 19.24 -0.43
CA ARG A 282 -8.12 20.64 -0.19
C ARG A 282 -6.72 20.74 0.42
N ASP A 283 -6.43 19.95 1.44
CA ASP A 283 -5.15 20.01 2.15
C ASP A 283 -4.00 19.54 1.26
N LEU A 284 -4.23 18.49 0.46
CA LEU A 284 -3.30 18.03 -0.58
C LEU A 284 -2.99 19.16 -1.59
N HIS A 285 -4.03 19.85 -2.07
CA HIS A 285 -3.91 20.98 -2.98
C HIS A 285 -3.19 22.18 -2.34
N GLY A 286 -3.36 22.38 -1.03
CA GLY A 286 -2.72 23.43 -0.23
C GLY A 286 -1.20 23.30 -0.19
N VAL A 287 -0.68 22.07 -0.15
CA VAL A 287 0.78 21.79 -0.25
C VAL A 287 1.27 21.63 -1.70
N ASN A 288 0.49 22.14 -2.66
CA ASN A 288 0.76 22.07 -4.09
C ASN A 288 0.96 20.62 -4.61
N CYS A 289 0.33 19.65 -3.95
CA CYS A 289 0.27 18.28 -4.40
C CYS A 289 -1.08 18.04 -5.12
N ARG A 290 -1.06 17.18 -6.13
CA ARG A 290 -2.26 16.73 -6.85
C ARG A 290 -2.34 15.23 -6.68
N HIS A 291 -3.55 14.69 -6.62
CA HIS A 291 -3.69 13.24 -6.62
C HIS A 291 -3.49 12.69 -8.04
N GLY A 292 -4.28 13.16 -8.99
CA GLY A 292 -4.23 12.83 -10.41
C GLY A 292 -4.69 11.42 -10.80
N ASP A 293 -5.26 10.65 -9.88
CA ASP A 293 -5.87 9.31 -10.11
C ASP A 293 -6.89 9.00 -8.99
N LEU A 294 -7.67 10.00 -8.57
CA LEU A 294 -8.65 9.82 -7.50
C LEU A 294 -9.81 8.96 -8.02
N LYS A 295 -10.10 7.85 -7.36
CA LYS A 295 -11.15 6.89 -7.71
C LYS A 295 -11.46 5.99 -6.50
N PRO A 296 -12.57 5.22 -6.50
CA PRO A 296 -12.94 4.37 -5.37
C PRO A 296 -11.85 3.38 -4.95
N SER A 297 -11.08 2.81 -5.89
CA SER A 297 -9.99 1.88 -5.56
C SER A 297 -8.73 2.54 -4.97
N ASN A 298 -8.68 3.87 -4.91
CA ASN A 298 -7.62 4.64 -4.24
C ASN A 298 -8.15 5.32 -2.95
N ILE A 299 -9.34 4.95 -2.48
CA ILE A 299 -9.92 5.40 -1.21
C ILE A 299 -10.11 4.15 -0.35
N PHE A 300 -9.45 4.07 0.80
CA PHE A 300 -9.45 2.88 1.65
C PHE A 300 -10.31 3.05 2.89
N TYR A 301 -10.98 1.96 3.29
CA TYR A 301 -11.82 1.92 4.47
C TYR A 301 -11.07 1.34 5.67
N PHE A 302 -10.98 2.12 6.74
CA PHE A 302 -10.41 1.73 8.03
C PHE A 302 -11.52 1.70 9.07
N LYS A 303 -11.72 0.57 9.76
CA LYS A 303 -12.84 0.38 10.69
C LYS A 303 -12.65 1.05 12.06
N ASP A 304 -11.53 1.71 12.29
CA ASP A 304 -11.24 2.36 13.57
C ASP A 304 -12.22 3.51 13.84
N GLY A 305 -12.70 3.63 15.09
CA GLY A 305 -13.52 4.76 15.53
C GLY A 305 -14.88 4.94 14.85
N GLY A 306 -15.45 3.90 14.25
CA GLY A 306 -16.75 3.98 13.54
C GLY A 306 -16.64 3.97 12.02
N GLY A 307 -15.43 3.80 11.47
CA GLY A 307 -15.19 3.70 10.04
C GLY A 307 -14.74 5.03 9.44
N ILE A 308 -13.59 5.05 8.78
CA ILE A 308 -13.05 6.23 8.10
C ILE A 308 -12.52 5.87 6.71
N LEU A 309 -12.81 6.73 5.73
CA LEU A 309 -12.29 6.64 4.37
C LEU A 309 -11.04 7.49 4.23
N LYS A 310 -9.95 6.91 3.74
CA LYS A 310 -8.67 7.60 3.55
C LYS A 310 -8.20 7.52 2.10
N ILE A 311 -7.82 8.65 1.53
CA ILE A 311 -7.21 8.75 0.20
C ILE A 311 -5.79 8.18 0.26
N ALA A 312 -5.45 7.35 -0.72
CA ALA A 312 -4.17 6.66 -0.84
C ALA A 312 -3.52 6.89 -2.21
N ASP A 313 -2.38 6.22 -2.44
CA ASP A 313 -1.67 6.19 -3.74
C ASP A 313 -1.34 7.58 -4.31
N LEU A 314 -0.62 8.37 -3.50
CA LEU A 314 -0.14 9.70 -3.87
C LEU A 314 1.00 9.62 -4.89
N GLY A 315 0.64 9.34 -6.13
CA GLY A 315 1.37 9.88 -7.27
C GLY A 315 2.14 8.86 -8.09
N VAL A 316 1.46 8.37 -9.11
CA VAL A 316 2.11 8.21 -10.41
C VAL A 316 1.20 8.63 -11.57
N SER A 317 0.42 9.70 -11.42
CA SER A 317 -0.59 10.15 -12.42
C SER A 317 -0.04 10.28 -13.85
N LYS A 318 1.20 10.77 -14.04
CA LYS A 318 1.86 10.84 -15.36
C LYS A 318 2.43 9.52 -15.87
N VAL A 319 2.68 8.55 -15.00
CA VAL A 319 3.37 7.29 -15.33
C VAL A 319 2.34 6.19 -15.54
N HIS A 320 1.28 6.21 -14.73
CA HIS A 320 0.05 5.46 -14.96
C HIS A 320 -0.59 5.85 -16.29
N SER A 321 -0.63 7.12 -16.71
CA SER A 321 -1.16 7.46 -18.04
C SER A 321 -0.33 6.84 -19.16
N ILE A 322 0.99 7.07 -19.20
CA ILE A 322 1.92 6.51 -20.22
C ILE A 322 1.81 5.00 -20.29
N ALA A 323 1.67 4.32 -19.16
CA ALA A 323 1.73 2.88 -19.15
C ALA A 323 0.36 2.20 -19.13
N THR A 324 -0.72 2.95 -18.86
CA THR A 324 -2.09 2.58 -19.26
C THR A 324 -2.21 2.65 -20.78
N ASP A 325 -1.54 3.62 -21.43
CA ASP A 325 -1.41 3.66 -22.90
C ASP A 325 -0.57 2.50 -23.46
N GLN A 326 0.50 2.09 -22.77
CA GLN A 326 1.38 1.02 -23.26
C GLN A 326 0.86 -0.42 -23.10
N ARG A 327 -0.15 -0.71 -22.26
CA ARG A 327 -0.68 -2.09 -22.26
C ARG A 327 -1.33 -2.33 -23.63
N LYS A 328 -0.99 -3.38 -24.37
CA LYS A 328 -1.68 -3.66 -25.63
C LYS A 328 -3.01 -4.32 -25.29
N GLY A 329 -4.13 -3.71 -25.70
CA GLY A 329 -5.49 -4.23 -25.49
C GLY A 329 -6.38 -3.39 -24.56
N GLU A 330 -7.68 -3.51 -24.78
CA GLU A 330 -8.78 -3.01 -23.95
C GLU A 330 -8.93 -3.98 -22.77
N THR A 331 -8.57 -3.57 -21.56
CA THR A 331 -8.82 -4.36 -20.34
C THR A 331 -9.73 -3.57 -19.40
N GLU A 332 -10.59 -4.27 -18.66
CA GLU A 332 -11.49 -3.66 -17.65
C GLU A 332 -10.73 -2.73 -16.68
N THR A 333 -9.49 -3.08 -16.33
CA THR A 333 -8.62 -2.27 -15.45
C THR A 333 -8.20 -0.93 -16.07
N LYS A 334 -8.08 -0.85 -17.40
CA LYS A 334 -7.78 0.42 -18.08
C LYS A 334 -9.02 1.32 -18.16
N ALA A 335 -10.17 0.72 -18.49
CA ALA A 335 -11.44 1.43 -18.53
C ALA A 335 -11.79 1.99 -17.15
N SER A 336 -11.65 1.20 -16.07
CA SER A 336 -11.92 1.65 -14.71
C SER A 336 -10.99 2.78 -14.22
N THR A 337 -9.73 2.79 -14.65
CA THR A 337 -8.79 3.86 -14.30
C THR A 337 -9.11 5.17 -15.04
N ARG A 338 -9.64 5.07 -16.27
CA ARG A 338 -9.91 6.25 -17.09
C ARG A 338 -11.29 6.89 -16.88
N ALA A 339 -12.24 6.14 -16.34
CA ALA A 339 -13.61 6.61 -16.11
C ALA A 339 -13.69 7.90 -15.29
N TYR A 340 -12.79 8.07 -14.30
CA TYR A 340 -12.76 9.20 -13.38
C TYR A 340 -11.89 10.38 -13.86
N GLU A 341 -11.27 10.29 -15.05
CA GLU A 341 -10.45 11.40 -15.57
C GLU A 341 -11.35 12.55 -16.05
N GLY A 342 -10.95 13.78 -15.78
CA GLY A 342 -11.59 14.96 -16.38
C GLY A 342 -11.41 15.01 -17.90
N PRO A 343 -12.33 15.64 -18.65
CA PRO A 343 -12.31 15.69 -20.11
C PRO A 343 -11.05 16.35 -20.69
N GLU A 344 -10.37 17.21 -19.92
CA GLU A 344 -9.07 17.76 -20.29
C GLU A 344 -7.98 16.70 -20.51
N ALA A 345 -8.13 15.50 -19.92
CA ALA A 345 -7.19 14.39 -20.10
C ALA A 345 -7.22 13.79 -21.51
N TYR A 346 -8.38 13.86 -22.20
CA TYR A 346 -8.54 13.33 -23.55
C TYR A 346 -7.82 14.19 -24.58
N GLU A 347 -7.98 15.51 -24.49
CA GLU A 347 -7.46 16.47 -25.47
C GLU A 347 -6.05 16.97 -25.14
N GLN A 348 -5.70 17.06 -23.85
CA GLN A 348 -4.43 17.65 -23.41
C GLN A 348 -3.46 16.61 -22.84
N THR A 349 -3.14 15.59 -23.63
CA THR A 349 -2.28 14.46 -23.22
C THR A 349 -0.90 14.88 -22.68
N ASN A 350 -0.39 16.05 -23.07
CA ASN A 350 0.92 16.57 -22.67
C ASN A 350 0.87 17.84 -21.77
N ALA A 351 -0.31 18.34 -21.41
CA ALA A 351 -0.40 19.54 -20.56
C ALA A 351 -0.40 19.20 -19.05
N PRO A 352 0.12 20.10 -18.19
CA PRO A 352 -0.08 19.99 -16.75
C PRO A 352 -1.57 20.08 -16.39
N ARG A 353 -2.18 18.97 -15.96
CA ARG A 353 -3.58 18.93 -15.51
C ARG A 353 -3.80 19.82 -14.26
N SER A 354 -4.78 20.71 -14.27
CA SER A 354 -5.03 21.61 -13.14
C SER A 354 -5.51 20.86 -11.89
N ARG A 355 -5.56 21.50 -10.72
CA ARG A 355 -6.14 20.91 -9.49
C ARG A 355 -7.64 20.58 -9.64
N LYS A 356 -8.33 21.27 -10.55
CA LYS A 356 -9.74 21.02 -10.91
C LYS A 356 -9.95 19.65 -11.56
N TYR A 357 -8.88 19.01 -12.01
CA TYR A 357 -8.91 17.62 -12.45
C TYR A 357 -9.32 16.69 -11.31
N ASP A 358 -8.68 16.83 -10.13
CA ASP A 358 -9.05 16.02 -8.97
C ASP A 358 -10.48 16.34 -8.48
N CYS A 359 -10.93 17.59 -8.64
CA CYS A 359 -12.30 18.00 -8.32
C CYS A 359 -13.33 17.29 -9.21
N TRP A 360 -13.04 17.11 -10.51
CA TRP A 360 -13.88 16.29 -11.39
C TRP A 360 -13.96 14.85 -10.91
N SER A 361 -12.80 14.24 -10.63
CA SER A 361 -12.75 12.85 -10.13
C SER A 361 -13.52 12.69 -8.81
N MET A 362 -13.45 13.69 -7.92
CA MET A 362 -14.22 13.74 -6.68
C MET A 362 -15.73 13.80 -6.94
N ALA A 363 -16.18 14.57 -7.93
CA ALA A 363 -17.59 14.63 -8.31
C ALA A 363 -18.11 13.28 -8.86
N CYS A 364 -17.29 12.57 -9.64
CA CYS A 364 -17.60 11.21 -10.06
C CYS A 364 -17.76 10.26 -8.86
N VAL A 365 -16.84 10.31 -7.89
CA VAL A 365 -16.92 9.51 -6.66
C VAL A 365 -18.18 9.85 -5.85
N ILE A 366 -18.49 11.13 -5.67
CA ILE A 366 -19.70 11.56 -4.94
C ILE A 366 -20.96 11.01 -5.62
N LEU A 367 -21.09 11.17 -6.94
CA LEU A 367 -22.28 10.71 -7.67
C LEU A 367 -22.47 9.19 -7.55
N GLU A 368 -21.39 8.42 -7.69
CA GLU A 368 -21.44 6.96 -7.50
C GLU A 368 -21.77 6.57 -6.06
N PHE A 369 -21.24 7.29 -5.07
CA PHE A 369 -21.59 7.06 -3.67
C PHE A 369 -23.10 7.24 -3.44
N VAL A 370 -23.70 8.29 -4.01
CA VAL A 370 -25.16 8.54 -3.89
C VAL A 370 -25.98 7.44 -4.57
N ILE A 371 -25.57 6.97 -5.76
CA ILE A 371 -26.23 5.84 -6.44
C ILE A 371 -26.18 4.60 -5.56
N TRP A 372 -25.00 4.28 -5.01
CA TRP A 372 -24.85 3.14 -4.12
C TRP A 372 -25.70 3.28 -2.86
N LEU A 373 -25.70 4.45 -2.21
CA LEU A 373 -26.51 4.72 -1.00
C LEU A 373 -28.00 4.60 -1.25
N LEU A 374 -28.52 4.96 -2.41
CA LEU A 374 -29.95 4.88 -2.69
C LEU A 374 -30.38 3.51 -3.22
N TYR A 375 -29.45 2.79 -3.83
CA TYR A 375 -29.67 1.49 -4.44
C TYR A 375 -28.61 0.51 -3.93
N ASP A 376 -27.74 0.00 -4.79
CA ASP A 376 -26.71 -1.00 -4.45
C ASP A 376 -25.56 -1.02 -5.47
N GLN A 377 -24.64 -1.98 -5.32
CA GLN A 377 -23.56 -2.23 -6.28
C GLN A 377 -24.08 -2.57 -7.69
N ARG A 378 -25.23 -3.26 -7.81
CA ARG A 378 -25.77 -3.63 -9.13
C ARG A 378 -26.24 -2.41 -9.89
N ALA A 379 -26.82 -1.43 -9.19
CA ALA A 379 -27.19 -0.15 -9.78
C ALA A 379 -25.97 0.62 -10.31
N LEU A 380 -24.84 0.57 -9.58
CA LEU A 380 -23.56 1.11 -10.06
C LEU A 380 -23.08 0.38 -11.33
N ASP A 381 -23.11 -0.95 -11.33
CA ASP A 381 -22.72 -1.75 -12.50
C ASP A 381 -23.60 -1.44 -13.72
N GLY A 382 -24.90 -1.25 -13.52
CA GLY A 382 -25.82 -0.83 -14.57
C GLY A 382 -25.52 0.57 -15.08
N PHE A 383 -25.25 1.52 -14.17
CA PHE A 383 -24.85 2.88 -14.55
C PHE A 383 -23.53 2.88 -15.34
N HIS A 384 -22.54 2.09 -14.92
CA HIS A 384 -21.27 1.89 -15.63
C HIS A 384 -21.50 1.33 -17.02
N SER A 385 -22.32 0.29 -17.14
CA SER A 385 -22.61 -0.38 -18.42
C SER A 385 -23.39 0.50 -19.38
N SER A 386 -24.14 1.47 -18.86
CA SER A 386 -24.94 2.38 -19.66
C SER A 386 -24.14 3.46 -20.40
N ARG A 387 -22.91 3.75 -19.98
CA ARG A 387 -22.08 4.78 -20.61
C ARG A 387 -21.26 4.17 -21.74
N ASP A 388 -21.67 4.44 -22.98
CA ASP A 388 -21.16 3.85 -24.21
C ASP A 388 -19.86 4.48 -24.70
N THR A 389 -18.94 4.75 -23.78
CA THR A 389 -17.62 5.31 -24.11
C THR A 389 -16.52 4.26 -23.93
N LEU A 390 -15.44 4.40 -24.70
CA LEU A 390 -14.28 3.51 -24.66
C LEU A 390 -13.72 3.27 -23.23
N TRP A 391 -13.93 4.24 -22.34
CA TRP A 391 -13.39 4.23 -20.99
C TRP A 391 -14.46 4.36 -19.90
N ASN A 392 -15.75 4.22 -20.23
CA ASN A 392 -16.84 4.43 -19.27
C ASN A 392 -16.79 5.84 -18.59
N SER A 393 -16.32 6.84 -19.35
CA SER A 393 -16.13 8.22 -18.92
C SER A 393 -17.46 8.95 -18.65
N PHE A 394 -17.43 9.91 -17.73
CA PHE A 394 -18.56 10.82 -17.44
C PHE A 394 -18.78 11.91 -18.51
N TYR A 395 -17.99 11.89 -19.58
CA TYR A 395 -18.05 12.82 -20.71
C TYR A 395 -17.87 12.06 -22.02
N ARG A 396 -18.23 12.69 -23.13
CA ARG A 396 -17.95 12.19 -24.48
C ARG A 396 -17.73 13.35 -25.46
N PRO A 397 -17.06 13.12 -26.60
CA PRO A 397 -17.05 14.07 -27.71
C PRO A 397 -18.49 14.35 -28.18
N LYS A 398 -18.78 15.60 -28.51
CA LYS A 398 -20.05 15.95 -29.15
C LYS A 398 -20.13 15.33 -30.54
N ILE A 399 -21.34 14.93 -30.93
CA ILE A 399 -21.61 14.50 -32.30
C ILE A 399 -21.44 15.72 -33.22
N PRO A 400 -20.54 15.69 -34.23
CA PRO A 400 -20.35 16.82 -35.12
C PRO A 400 -21.66 17.19 -35.83
N THR A 401 -22.12 18.43 -35.65
CA THR A 401 -23.19 18.99 -36.48
C THR A 401 -22.57 19.54 -37.76
N ALA A 402 -23.27 19.40 -38.89
CA ALA A 402 -22.80 19.66 -40.25
C ALA A 402 -22.35 21.13 -40.56
N THR A 403 -22.29 22.00 -39.55
CA THR A 403 -22.04 23.44 -39.68
C THR A 403 -20.78 23.92 -38.95
N SER A 404 -19.93 23.03 -38.43
CA SER A 404 -18.82 23.39 -37.53
C SER A 404 -17.42 23.02 -38.05
N GLU A 405 -17.19 23.19 -39.35
CA GLU A 405 -15.83 23.20 -39.91
C GLU A 405 -15.22 24.62 -39.76
N ASP A 406 -14.03 24.67 -39.17
CA ASP A 406 -13.08 25.79 -39.18
C ASP A 406 -13.25 26.99 -38.22
N GLN A 407 -13.70 26.78 -36.97
CA GLN A 407 -13.39 27.73 -35.89
C GLN A 407 -12.42 27.13 -34.87
N LYS A 408 -11.37 27.90 -34.50
CA LYS A 408 -10.51 27.61 -33.35
C LYS A 408 -11.33 27.78 -32.07
N THR A 409 -12.11 26.75 -31.74
CA THR A 409 -12.85 26.65 -30.50
C THR A 409 -12.01 25.98 -29.44
N ASP A 410 -12.20 26.38 -28.19
CA ASP A 410 -11.56 25.71 -27.06
C ASP A 410 -11.99 24.25 -26.98
N TRP A 411 -11.11 23.37 -26.50
CA TRP A 411 -11.36 21.92 -26.51
C TRP A 411 -12.62 21.50 -25.74
N TRP A 412 -13.00 22.27 -24.71
CA TRP A 412 -14.21 21.99 -23.92
C TRP A 412 -15.50 22.22 -24.72
N GLU A 413 -15.47 23.01 -25.80
CA GLU A 413 -16.65 23.22 -26.66
C GLU A 413 -16.98 21.99 -27.50
N LYS A 414 -16.00 21.10 -27.71
CA LYS A 414 -16.13 19.84 -28.47
C LYS A 414 -16.56 18.67 -27.60
N MET A 415 -16.63 18.86 -26.28
CA MET A 415 -16.96 17.83 -25.31
C MET A 415 -18.31 18.13 -24.66
N GLU A 416 -19.03 17.09 -24.28
CA GLU A 416 -20.26 17.19 -23.49
C GLU A 416 -20.22 16.21 -22.32
N ARG A 417 -20.99 16.52 -21.27
CA ARG A 417 -21.25 15.55 -20.21
C ARG A 417 -22.05 14.41 -20.82
N HIS A 418 -21.75 13.19 -20.40
CA HIS A 418 -22.39 12.03 -20.98
C HIS A 418 -23.91 12.07 -20.70
N PRO A 419 -24.82 11.90 -21.69
CA PRO A 419 -26.26 12.05 -21.46
C PRO A 419 -26.82 11.11 -20.39
N LYS A 420 -26.24 9.91 -20.24
CA LYS A 420 -26.58 8.98 -19.16
C LYS A 420 -26.25 9.51 -17.76
N VAL A 421 -25.25 10.37 -17.62
CA VAL A 421 -24.97 11.07 -16.36
C VAL A 421 -26.08 12.08 -16.07
N ASP A 422 -26.54 12.83 -17.08
CA ASP A 422 -27.69 13.75 -16.94
C ASP A 422 -28.97 12.99 -16.59
N GLU A 423 -29.22 11.86 -17.25
CA GLU A 423 -30.34 10.97 -16.97
C GLU A 423 -30.34 10.50 -15.51
N VAL A 424 -29.19 10.01 -15.01
CA VAL A 424 -29.06 9.59 -13.61
C VAL A 424 -29.25 10.75 -12.64
N ILE A 425 -28.62 11.90 -12.87
CA ILE A 425 -28.78 13.07 -11.99
C ILE A 425 -30.27 13.46 -11.86
N ASN A 426 -30.99 13.49 -12.98
CA ASN A 426 -32.42 13.81 -12.96
C ASN A 426 -33.23 12.71 -12.25
N LEU A 427 -32.95 11.43 -12.49
CA LEU A 427 -33.60 10.32 -11.79
C LEU A 427 -33.39 10.40 -10.27
N LEU A 428 -32.18 10.73 -9.82
CA LEU A 428 -31.88 10.86 -8.39
C LEU A 428 -32.62 12.06 -7.77
N ARG A 429 -32.76 13.18 -8.48
CA ARG A 429 -33.55 14.34 -8.00
C ARG A 429 -35.03 14.05 -7.86
N GLU A 430 -35.58 13.23 -8.75
CA GLU A 430 -37.00 12.85 -8.71
C GLU A 430 -37.31 11.80 -7.62
N ASP A 431 -36.29 11.19 -7.01
CA ASP A 431 -36.46 10.24 -5.91
C ASP A 431 -36.99 10.95 -4.66
N ASP A 432 -38.11 10.46 -4.12
CA ASP A 432 -38.74 11.06 -2.94
C ASP A 432 -37.87 10.98 -1.68
N ARG A 433 -36.88 10.08 -1.64
CA ARG A 433 -35.88 10.00 -0.56
C ARG A 433 -34.90 11.19 -0.59
N VAL A 434 -34.79 11.87 -1.73
CA VAL A 434 -33.79 12.91 -2.01
C VAL A 434 -34.38 14.32 -1.86
N LYS A 435 -35.61 14.56 -2.31
CA LYS A 435 -36.24 15.89 -2.33
C LYS A 435 -36.25 16.60 -0.97
N GLY A 436 -35.69 17.79 -0.89
CA GLY A 436 -35.60 18.63 0.30
C GLY A 436 -34.54 18.20 1.31
N THR A 437 -33.57 17.35 0.91
CA THR A 437 -32.62 16.71 1.82
C THR A 437 -31.17 17.05 1.48
N ALA A 438 -30.25 16.60 2.34
CA ALA A 438 -28.82 16.70 2.10
C ALA A 438 -28.36 16.00 0.82
N LEU A 439 -29.03 14.91 0.42
CA LEU A 439 -28.73 14.23 -0.84
C LEU A 439 -29.06 15.11 -2.05
N GLU A 440 -30.14 15.89 -2.01
CA GLU A 440 -30.48 16.81 -3.09
C GLU A 440 -29.43 17.92 -3.21
N GLU A 441 -29.02 18.52 -2.08
CA GLU A 441 -27.96 19.53 -2.05
C GLU A 441 -26.63 18.98 -2.59
N LEU A 442 -26.29 17.73 -2.24
CA LEU A 442 -25.09 17.04 -2.72
C LEU A 442 -25.13 16.80 -4.24
N ILE A 443 -26.26 16.33 -4.77
CA ILE A 443 -26.46 16.13 -6.22
C ILE A 443 -26.40 17.47 -6.95
N ASN A 444 -27.00 18.53 -6.39
CA ASN A 444 -26.98 19.87 -6.97
C ASN A 444 -25.56 20.46 -7.01
N LEU A 445 -24.77 20.24 -5.96
CA LEU A 445 -23.37 20.63 -5.91
C LEU A 445 -22.57 19.92 -7.01
N VAL A 446 -22.72 18.60 -7.15
CA VAL A 446 -22.06 17.83 -8.22
C VAL A 446 -22.47 18.35 -9.59
N ASP A 447 -23.77 18.42 -9.86
CA ASP A 447 -24.33 18.75 -11.17
C ASP A 447 -23.95 20.16 -11.65
N SER A 448 -24.18 21.15 -10.80
CA SER A 448 -24.14 22.56 -11.21
C SER A 448 -22.80 23.24 -10.96
N LYS A 449 -21.91 22.63 -10.15
CA LYS A 449 -20.70 23.32 -9.66
C LYS A 449 -19.40 22.55 -9.83
N ILE A 450 -19.42 21.22 -10.00
CA ILE A 450 -18.17 20.43 -10.03
C ILE A 450 -18.04 19.58 -11.31
N LEU A 451 -19.07 18.84 -11.70
CA LEU A 451 -19.06 17.94 -12.87
C LEU A 451 -19.38 18.70 -14.17
N LEU A 452 -18.61 19.76 -14.42
CA LEU A 452 -18.74 20.66 -15.57
C LEU A 452 -17.60 20.46 -16.55
N ILE A 453 -17.87 20.51 -17.87
CA ILE A 453 -16.85 20.24 -18.88
C ILE A 453 -15.73 21.26 -18.84
N ASP A 454 -16.04 22.56 -18.79
CA ASP A 454 -15.05 23.63 -18.62
C ASP A 454 -14.42 23.59 -17.21
N PRO A 455 -13.10 23.33 -17.09
CA PRO A 455 -12.42 23.29 -15.79
C PRO A 455 -12.46 24.63 -15.03
N LYS A 456 -12.56 25.77 -15.72
CA LYS A 456 -12.59 27.10 -15.08
C LYS A 456 -13.89 27.32 -14.31
N SER A 457 -14.97 26.71 -14.78
CA SER A 457 -16.30 26.78 -14.18
C SER A 457 -16.47 25.85 -12.96
N ARG A 458 -15.60 24.86 -12.78
CA ARG A 458 -15.66 23.92 -11.63
C ARG A 458 -15.26 24.62 -10.34
N LEU A 459 -15.82 24.22 -9.19
CA LEU A 459 -15.30 24.62 -7.88
C LEU A 459 -13.92 24.04 -7.58
N GLU A 460 -13.19 24.72 -6.70
CA GLU A 460 -11.93 24.21 -6.12
C GLU A 460 -12.22 23.36 -4.89
N ALA A 461 -11.29 22.46 -4.55
CA ALA A 461 -11.43 21.57 -3.39
C ALA A 461 -11.72 22.33 -2.07
N ALA A 462 -11.15 23.54 -1.90
CA ALA A 462 -11.46 24.40 -0.76
C ALA A 462 -12.95 24.75 -0.66
N LYS A 463 -13.55 25.20 -1.76
CA LYS A 463 -14.98 25.55 -1.81
C LYS A 463 -15.88 24.32 -1.71
N ILE A 464 -15.49 23.21 -2.33
CA ILE A 464 -16.21 21.93 -2.17
C ILE A 464 -16.23 21.52 -0.69
N THR A 465 -15.10 21.68 0.01
CA THR A 465 -15.01 21.37 1.44
C THR A 465 -15.91 22.26 2.28
N GLU A 466 -15.89 23.58 2.03
CA GLU A 466 -16.77 24.54 2.74
C GLU A 466 -18.24 24.14 2.59
N GLU A 467 -18.70 23.92 1.35
CA GLU A 467 -20.10 23.54 1.06
C GLU A 467 -20.51 22.24 1.77
N LEU A 468 -19.67 21.19 1.72
CA LEU A 468 -19.97 19.90 2.34
C LEU A 468 -19.91 19.95 3.88
N GLN A 469 -18.96 20.70 4.45
CA GLN A 469 -18.88 20.87 5.91
C GLN A 469 -20.07 21.69 6.45
N GLU A 470 -20.48 22.73 5.74
CA GLU A 470 -21.68 23.48 6.07
C GLU A 470 -22.93 22.63 5.95
N LEU A 471 -23.04 21.78 4.92
CA LEU A 471 -24.13 20.82 4.77
C LEU A 471 -24.21 19.87 5.97
N VAL A 472 -23.10 19.23 6.33
CA VAL A 472 -23.01 18.34 7.52
C VAL A 472 -23.43 19.09 8.78
N LYS A 473 -22.99 20.34 8.94
CA LYS A 473 -23.35 21.17 10.10
C LYS A 473 -24.86 21.45 10.15
N ARG A 474 -25.49 21.81 9.02
CA ARG A 474 -26.95 22.02 8.93
C ARG A 474 -27.72 20.74 9.27
N CYS A 475 -27.25 19.59 8.79
CA CYS A 475 -27.89 18.31 9.06
C CYS A 475 -27.80 17.91 10.53
N LYS A 476 -26.62 18.06 11.15
CA LYS A 476 -26.45 17.84 12.60
C LYS A 476 -27.29 18.80 13.45
N GLY A 477 -27.50 20.03 12.97
CA GLY A 477 -28.36 21.02 13.60
C GLY A 477 -29.86 20.81 13.38
N GLY A 478 -30.26 19.79 12.62
CA GLY A 478 -31.67 19.50 12.29
C GLY A 478 -32.31 20.51 11.33
N GLN A 479 -31.51 21.35 10.66
CA GLN A 479 -32.00 22.35 9.71
C GLN A 479 -32.30 21.75 8.33
N THR A 480 -31.54 20.72 7.96
CA THR A 480 -31.71 19.96 6.72
C THR A 480 -31.80 18.46 7.08
N PRO A 481 -32.80 17.71 6.62
CA PRO A 481 -32.83 16.27 6.81
C PRO A 481 -31.73 15.58 5.99
N TRP A 482 -31.14 14.51 6.52
CA TRP A 482 -30.11 13.73 5.80
C TRP A 482 -30.69 13.07 4.54
N PHE A 483 -31.86 12.45 4.67
CA PHE A 483 -32.68 11.90 3.60
C PHE A 483 -34.12 11.77 4.12
N ASN A 484 -35.10 11.52 3.23
CA ASN A 484 -36.47 11.21 3.66
C ASN A 484 -36.62 9.71 3.88
N ASP A 485 -37.02 9.30 5.09
CA ASP A 485 -37.32 7.90 5.44
C ASP A 485 -38.67 7.47 4.85
N VAL A 486 -38.71 7.40 3.52
CA VAL A 486 -39.82 6.86 2.73
C VAL A 486 -39.38 5.54 2.11
N ALA A 487 -40.35 4.63 1.89
CA ALA A 487 -40.07 3.36 1.25
C ALA A 487 -39.36 3.59 -0.10
N ALA A 488 -38.32 2.80 -0.37
CA ALA A 488 -37.64 2.84 -1.66
C ALA A 488 -38.66 2.62 -2.81
N PRO A 489 -38.43 3.22 -3.99
CA PRO A 489 -39.29 3.00 -5.15
C PRO A 489 -39.51 1.50 -5.41
N SER A 490 -40.73 1.11 -5.73
CA SER A 490 -41.09 -0.29 -5.98
C SER A 490 -40.38 -0.90 -7.18
N GLU A 491 -39.90 -0.06 -8.11
CA GLU A 491 -39.14 -0.50 -9.28
C GLU A 491 -37.83 0.28 -9.41
N VAL A 492 -36.72 -0.45 -9.52
CA VAL A 492 -35.40 0.13 -9.78
C VAL A 492 -35.36 0.67 -11.22
N PRO A 493 -34.93 1.94 -11.44
CA PRO A 493 -34.82 2.53 -12.78
C PRO A 493 -34.08 1.64 -13.79
N ALA A 494 -34.54 1.64 -15.05
CA ALA A 494 -34.01 0.76 -16.10
C ALA A 494 -32.50 0.92 -16.34
N ILE A 495 -31.97 2.13 -16.21
CA ILE A 495 -30.53 2.42 -16.31
C ILE A 495 -29.68 1.66 -15.30
N PHE A 496 -30.23 1.37 -14.11
CA PHE A 496 -29.56 0.62 -13.05
C PHE A 496 -29.72 -0.90 -13.18
N ARG A 497 -30.54 -1.37 -14.12
CA ARG A 497 -30.79 -2.80 -14.36
C ARG A 497 -29.97 -3.39 -15.52
N GLN A 498 -29.11 -2.59 -16.15
CA GLN A 498 -28.31 -3.07 -17.27
C GLN A 498 -27.28 -4.10 -16.79
N GLU A 499 -27.30 -5.30 -17.35
CA GLU A 499 -26.25 -6.28 -17.09
C GLU A 499 -24.95 -5.82 -17.74
N ALA A 500 -23.84 -5.95 -17.01
CA ALA A 500 -22.51 -5.73 -17.59
C ALA A 500 -22.34 -6.60 -18.85
N PRO A 501 -21.80 -6.06 -19.95
CA PRO A 501 -21.51 -6.88 -21.12
C PRO A 501 -20.62 -8.04 -20.66
N LYS A 502 -21.08 -9.27 -20.87
CA LYS A 502 -20.31 -10.48 -20.54
C LYS A 502 -18.95 -10.34 -21.21
N ALA A 503 -17.87 -10.32 -20.40
CA ALA A 503 -16.51 -10.29 -20.92
C ALA A 503 -16.37 -11.36 -22.02
N PRO A 504 -15.80 -11.02 -23.19
CA PRO A 504 -15.56 -12.03 -24.20
C PRO A 504 -14.72 -13.13 -23.58
N VAL A 505 -15.21 -14.37 -23.66
CA VAL A 505 -14.48 -15.56 -23.23
C VAL A 505 -13.23 -15.64 -24.11
N THR A 506 -12.12 -15.07 -23.67
CA THR A 506 -10.82 -15.31 -24.26
C THR A 506 -10.41 -16.73 -23.89
N THR A 507 -10.79 -17.68 -24.74
CA THR A 507 -10.12 -18.98 -24.80
C THR A 507 -8.68 -18.72 -25.24
N TYR A 508 -7.76 -18.70 -24.29
CA TYR A 508 -6.34 -18.78 -24.60
C TYR A 508 -6.03 -20.23 -25.01
N GLN A 509 -5.71 -20.43 -26.29
CA GLN A 509 -4.88 -21.55 -26.75
C GLN A 509 -3.41 -21.18 -26.62
#